data_AF-A0A929BTF0-F1
#
_entry.id   AF-A0A929BTF0-F1
#
_cell.length_a   1.000
_cell.length_b   1.000
_cell.length_c   1.000
_cell.angle_alpha   90.00
_cell.angle_beta   90.00
_cell.angle_gamma   90.00
#
_symmetry.space_group_name_H-M   'P 1'
#
loop_
_entity.id
_entity.type
_entity.pdbx_description
1 polymer ?
#
loop_
_entity_poly.entity_id
_entity_poly.type
_entity_poly.pdbx_seq_one_letter_code
_entity_poly.pdbx_strand_id
1 'polypeptide(L)' 'VDRYVVIPAQATGYKIGMLKILELRQRTMDALGDQFDIKEFHNIVIGNGSLPLEILERLVDDYIAAAQNQ' A
#
# COMPACT_ATOMS: atom_id res chain seq x y z
N VAL A 1 -15.45 -1.43 -25.47
CA VAL A 1 -16.24 -2.55 -24.90
C VAL A 1 -15.47 -3.86 -24.96
N ASP A 2 -14.69 -4.11 -26.01
CA ASP A 2 -13.94 -5.39 -26.18
C ASP A 2 -12.78 -5.65 -25.19
N ARG A 3 -12.20 -4.61 -24.59
CA ARG A 3 -11.03 -4.73 -23.68
C ARG A 3 -11.32 -5.54 -22.41
N TYR A 4 -12.54 -5.49 -21.88
CA TYR A 4 -12.92 -6.17 -20.65
C TYR A 4 -13.18 -7.67 -20.85
N VAL A 5 -13.46 -8.08 -22.08
CA VAL A 5 -13.73 -9.47 -22.45
C VAL A 5 -12.42 -10.22 -22.74
N VAL A 6 -11.41 -9.53 -23.26
CA VAL A 6 -10.13 -10.12 -23.70
C VAL A 6 -9.10 -10.27 -22.56
N ILE A 7 -9.15 -9.41 -21.52
CA ILE A 7 -8.26 -9.51 -20.34
C ILE A 7 -9.12 -9.46 -19.06
N PRO A 8 -9.73 -10.58 -18.66
CA PRO A 8 -10.48 -10.63 -17.42
C PRO A 8 -9.59 -10.21 -16.24
N ALA A 9 -10.16 -9.46 -15.29
CA ALA A 9 -9.51 -8.90 -14.09
C ALA A 9 -8.52 -7.72 -14.26
N GLN A 10 -8.21 -7.25 -15.48
CA GLN A 10 -7.33 -6.07 -15.64
C GLN A 10 -7.90 -4.82 -14.97
N ALA A 11 -9.21 -4.56 -15.15
CA ALA A 11 -9.87 -3.38 -14.59
C ALA A 11 -9.98 -3.44 -13.06
N THR A 12 -10.12 -4.65 -12.49
CA THR A 12 -10.18 -4.84 -11.04
C THR A 12 -8.80 -4.66 -10.41
N GLY A 13 -7.70 -4.98 -11.12
CA GLY A 13 -6.34 -4.77 -10.61
C GLY A 13 -6.05 -3.33 -10.20
N TYR A 14 -6.47 -2.34 -11.01
CA TYR A 14 -6.30 -0.92 -10.69
C TYR A 14 -7.06 -0.52 -9.42
N LYS A 15 -8.33 -0.93 -9.33
CA LYS A 15 -9.18 -0.57 -8.20
C LYS A 15 -8.74 -1.29 -6.92
N ILE A 16 -8.38 -2.56 -7.00
CA ILE A 16 -7.89 -3.36 -5.88
C ILE A 16 -6.56 -2.80 -5.36
N GLY A 17 -5.61 -2.50 -6.25
CA GLY A 17 -4.32 -1.92 -5.85
C GLY A 17 -4.49 -0.57 -5.16
N MET A 18 -5.31 0.32 -5.72
CA MET A 18 -5.61 1.61 -5.11
C MET A 18 -6.31 1.45 -3.74
N LEU A 19 -7.31 0.57 -3.64
CA LEU A 19 -8.01 0.33 -2.37
C LEU A 19 -7.05 -0.21 -1.31
N LYS A 20 -6.15 -1.13 -1.68
CA LYS A 20 -5.17 -1.68 -0.73
C LYS A 20 -4.17 -0.61 -0.26
N ILE A 21 -3.68 0.27 -1.15
CA ILE A 21 -2.79 1.36 -0.75
C ILE A 21 -3.51 2.34 0.21
N LEU A 22 -4.78 2.65 -0.03
CA LEU A 22 -5.57 3.49 0.87
C LEU A 22 -5.82 2.84 2.24
N GLU A 23 -6.12 1.54 2.24
CA GLU A 23 -6.27 0.73 3.47
C GLU A 23 -4.98 0.73 4.28
N LEU A 24 -3.84 0.44 3.64
CA LEU A 24 -2.53 0.44 4.28
C LEU A 24 -2.20 1.82 4.87
N ARG A 25 -2.47 2.90 4.14
CA ARG A 25 -2.27 4.27 4.66
C ARG A 25 -3.10 4.52 5.91
N GLN A 26 -4.39 4.17 5.90
CA GLN A 26 -5.24 4.35 7.06
C GLN A 26 -4.73 3.54 8.25
N ARG A 27 -4.33 2.28 8.02
CA ARG A 27 -3.77 1.41 9.07
C ARG A 27 -2.49 2.00 9.68
N THR A 28 -1.59 2.56 8.86
CA THR A 28 -0.38 3.22 9.35
C THR A 28 -0.69 4.49 10.14
N MET A 29 -1.65 5.30 9.68
CA MET A 29 -2.12 6.48 10.41
C MET A 29 -2.70 6.11 11.78
N ASP A 30 -3.53 5.07 11.83
CA ASP A 30 -4.15 4.59 13.07
C ASP A 30 -3.11 4.01 14.04
N ALA A 31 -2.07 3.34 13.51
CA ALA A 31 -1.04 2.70 14.32
C ALA A 31 0.03 3.66 14.87
N LEU A 32 0.35 4.74 14.14
CA LEU A 32 1.40 5.69 14.52
C LEU A 32 0.87 7.01 15.07
N GLY A 33 -0.39 7.36 14.83
CA GLY A 33 -1.00 8.60 15.31
C GLY A 33 -0.16 9.83 14.91
N ASP A 34 0.27 10.60 15.91
CA ASP A 34 1.08 11.81 15.72
C ASP A 34 2.48 11.55 15.16
N GLN A 35 2.97 10.31 15.20
CA GLN A 35 4.27 9.90 14.62
C GLN A 35 4.16 9.57 13.13
N PHE A 36 2.96 9.61 12.54
CA PHE A 36 2.77 9.32 11.12
C PHE A 36 3.38 10.41 10.23
N ASP A 37 4.29 10.02 9.32
CA ASP A 37 4.76 10.87 8.23
C ASP A 37 4.33 10.32 6.86
N ILE A 38 3.56 11.12 6.13
CA ILE A 38 3.09 10.81 4.78
C ILE A 38 4.23 10.65 3.77
N LYS A 39 5.37 11.33 3.96
CA LYS A 39 6.54 11.22 3.10
C LYS A 39 7.21 9.85 3.25
N GLU A 40 7.39 9.40 4.49
CA GLU A 40 7.93 8.08 4.79
C GLU A 40 7.01 6.97 4.27
N PHE A 41 5.70 7.11 4.47
CA PHE A 41 4.72 6.20 3.87
C PHE A 41 4.85 6.12 2.34
N HIS A 42 4.95 7.27 1.65
CA HIS A 42 5.15 7.27 0.21
C HIS A 42 6.48 6.65 -0.22
N ASN A 43 7.57 6.90 0.52
CA ASN A 43 8.87 6.29 0.24
C ASN A 43 8.78 4.75 0.25
N ILE A 44 8.03 4.17 1.18
CA ILE A 44 7.81 2.71 1.24
C ILE A 44 7.04 2.24 0.01
N VAL A 45 5.97 2.95 -0.36
CA VAL A 45 5.07 2.58 -1.47
C VAL A 45 5.72 2.71 -2.85
N ILE A 46 6.52 3.74 -3.10
CA ILE A 46 7.11 4.00 -4.43
C ILE A 46 8.60 3.71 -4.52
N GLY A 47 9.32 3.67 -3.40
CA GLY A 47 10.78 3.51 -3.37
C GLY A 47 11.26 2.12 -3.74
N ASN A 48 10.41 1.10 -3.61
CA ASN A 48 10.74 -0.30 -3.91
C ASN A 48 10.35 -0.75 -5.32
N GLY A 49 9.84 0.16 -6.17
CA GLY A 49 9.37 -0.18 -7.51
C GLY A 49 8.06 -0.96 -7.52
N SER A 50 7.79 -1.71 -8.60
CA SER A 50 6.53 -2.46 -8.74
C SER A 50 6.58 -3.75 -7.94
N LEU A 51 5.85 -3.79 -6.83
CA LEU A 51 5.78 -4.94 -5.92
C LEU A 51 4.40 -5.62 -5.95
N PRO A 52 4.34 -6.94 -5.68
CA PRO A 52 3.09 -7.58 -5.29
C PRO A 52 2.51 -6.93 -4.03
N LEU A 53 1.18 -6.80 -3.94
CA LEU A 53 0.50 -6.15 -2.82
C LEU A 53 0.85 -6.79 -1.46
N GLU A 54 1.06 -8.10 -1.42
CA GLU A 54 1.44 -8.83 -0.20
C GLU A 54 2.84 -8.47 0.30
N ILE A 55 3.74 -8.05 -0.59
CA ILE A 55 5.08 -7.59 -0.22
C ILE A 55 4.98 -6.16 0.29
N LEU A 56 4.21 -5.31 -0.40
CA LEU A 56 3.95 -3.95 0.06
C LEU A 56 3.35 -3.93 1.46
N GLU A 57 2.38 -4.81 1.73
CA GLU A 57 1.76 -4.94 3.04
C GLU A 57 2.77 -5.28 4.14
N ARG A 58 3.65 -6.26 3.89
CA ARG A 58 4.72 -6.63 4.83
C ARG A 58 5.69 -5.48 5.10
N LEU A 59 6.08 -4.73 4.07
CA LEU A 59 6.97 -3.57 4.24
C LEU A 59 6.33 -2.47 5.10
N VAL A 60 5.01 -2.26 4.97
CA VAL A 60 4.27 -1.33 5.82
C VAL A 60 4.20 -1.84 7.26
N ASP A 61 3.99 -3.14 7.47
CA ASP A 61 3.96 -3.73 8.82
C ASP A 61 5.34 -3.64 9.51
N ASP A 62 6.41 -3.94 8.78
CA ASP A 62 7.78 -3.80 9.28
C ASP A 62 8.09 -2.34 9.66
N TYR A 63 7.62 -1.39 8.86
CA TYR A 63 7.75 0.04 9.17
C TYR A 63 6.99 0.45 10.44
N ILE A 64 5.73 0.03 10.59
CA ILE A 64 4.93 0.31 11.79
C ILE A 64 5.63 -0.27 13.03
N ALA A 65 6.09 -1.53 12.94
CA ALA A 65 6.80 -2.17 14.03
C ALA A 65 8.11 -1.44 14.38
N ALA A 66 8.88 -1.00 13.39
CA ALA A 66 10.11 -0.25 13.62
C ALA A 66 9.83 1.11 14.29
N ALA A 67 8.79 1.83 13.86
CA ALA A 67 8.43 3.14 14.40
C ALA A 67 7.86 3.08 15.83
N GLN A 68 7.16 2.01 16.19
CA GLN A 68 6.64 1.80 17.55
C GLN A 68 7.70 1.37 18.57
N ASN A 69 8.83 0.82 18.10
CA ASN A 69 9.95 0.38 18.95
C ASN A 69 11.02 1.46 19.15
N GLN A 70 10.80 2.68 18.64
CA GLN A 70 11.64 3.86 18.86
C GLN A 70 11.02 4.79 19.90
#